data_AF-A0A7K8WR09-F1
#
_entry.id   AF-A0A7K8WR09-F1
#
_cell.length_a   1.000
_cell.length_b   1.000
_cell.length_c   1.000
_cell.angle_alpha   90.00
_cell.angle_beta   90.00
_cell.angle_gamma   90.00
#
_symmetry.space_group_name_H-M   'P 1'
#
loop_
_entity.id
_entity.type
_entity.pdbx_description
1 polymer ?
#
loop_
_entity_poly.entity_id
_entity_poly.type
_entity_poly.pdbx_seq_one_letter_code
_entity_poly.pdbx_strand_id
1 'polypeptide(L)'
;VTIPPELRSAVVKITVSSTPCSVTCGLGLKVEEMCEVTPAGERRDCSLQRSLCLTTWSCGLRHVSVPAGRPLRLSCLMKSVLGFGKHTYGYTWRWAPGLITTNDLLFQPFGNAQPALSLAPATEADAGTYRCDVQVRETFRLVKRIYFGLKVIPSNLVDLNFQKSLTWEQKLVANLKEGSAGNGSREGQERFWRKEEFYEAALGIGSGLVGGVLVSLVLCC
;
A
#
# COMPACT_ATOMS: atom_id res chain seq x y z
N VAL A 1 38.37 -40.83 -24.98
CA VAL A 1 37.17 -40.32 -25.69
C VAL A 1 37.60 -39.93 -27.10
N THR A 2 37.11 -40.61 -28.13
CA THR A 2 37.46 -40.34 -29.54
C THR A 2 36.47 -39.32 -30.09
N ILE A 3 36.91 -38.08 -30.28
CA ILE A 3 36.06 -37.00 -30.81
C ILE A 3 35.96 -37.15 -32.34
N PRO A 4 34.73 -37.23 -32.90
CA PRO A 4 34.48 -37.29 -34.34
C PRO A 4 35.20 -36.18 -35.12
N PRO A 5 35.72 -36.46 -36.32
CA PRO A 5 36.51 -35.49 -37.10
C PRO A 5 35.73 -34.22 -37.45
N GLU A 6 34.41 -34.30 -37.62
CA GLU A 6 33.53 -33.17 -37.92
C GLU A 6 33.45 -32.16 -36.75
N LEU A 7 33.62 -32.64 -35.51
CA LEU A 7 33.59 -31.81 -34.30
C LEU A 7 34.95 -31.17 -33.99
N ARG A 8 36.02 -31.56 -34.68
CA ARG A 8 37.37 -31.00 -34.48
C ARG A 8 37.58 -29.66 -35.17
N SER A 9 36.69 -29.26 -36.07
CA SER A 9 36.72 -27.97 -36.78
C SER A 9 35.44 -27.14 -36.57
N ALA A 10 34.47 -27.66 -35.82
CA ALA A 10 33.19 -26.99 -35.61
C ALA A 10 33.35 -25.75 -34.73
N VAL A 11 32.92 -24.59 -35.25
CA VAL A 11 32.74 -23.36 -34.48
C VAL A 11 31.29 -23.30 -34.02
N VAL A 12 31.07 -23.14 -32.72
CA VAL A 12 29.71 -23.14 -32.14
C VAL A 12 29.45 -21.82 -31.43
N LYS A 13 28.30 -21.20 -31.70
CA LYS A 13 27.85 -20.00 -30.99
C LYS A 13 27.10 -20.40 -29.72
N ILE A 14 27.67 -20.07 -28.56
CA ILE A 14 27.13 -20.45 -27.25
C ILE A 14 27.03 -19.25 -26.31
N THR A 15 26.18 -19.37 -25.30
CA THR A 15 26.13 -18.42 -24.18
C THR A 15 27.34 -18.65 -23.27
N VAL A 16 28.21 -17.63 -23.16
CA VAL A 16 29.40 -17.70 -22.30
C VAL A 16 29.18 -17.03 -20.94
N SER A 17 28.31 -16.03 -20.89
CA SER A 17 27.96 -15.31 -19.66
C SER A 17 26.53 -14.82 -19.70
N SER A 18 25.91 -14.64 -18.54
CA SER A 18 24.53 -14.15 -18.45
C SER A 18 24.28 -13.39 -17.16
N THR A 19 23.50 -12.30 -17.25
CA THR A 19 23.03 -11.57 -16.08
C THR A 19 21.95 -12.37 -15.34
N PRO A 20 21.76 -12.12 -14.03
CA PRO A 20 20.56 -12.58 -13.34
C PRO A 20 19.27 -12.12 -14.03
N CYS A 21 18.18 -12.85 -13.79
CA CYS A 21 16.87 -12.48 -14.31
C CYS A 21 16.39 -11.17 -13.66
N SER A 22 15.75 -10.30 -14.44
CA SER A 22 15.25 -9.00 -13.95
C SER A 22 14.13 -9.09 -12.91
N VAL A 23 13.64 -10.31 -12.64
CA VAL A 23 12.57 -10.60 -11.68
C VAL A 23 13.01 -11.75 -10.77
N THR A 24 12.49 -11.73 -9.54
CA THR A 24 12.67 -12.83 -8.58
C THR A 24 11.64 -13.93 -8.73
N CYS A 25 10.52 -13.65 -9.42
CA CYS A 25 9.45 -14.60 -9.71
C CYS A 25 8.82 -14.28 -11.08
N GLY A 26 8.33 -15.32 -11.75
CA GLY A 26 7.66 -15.27 -13.03
C GLY A 26 8.58 -14.98 -14.19
N LEU A 27 8.00 -14.38 -15.23
CA LEU A 27 8.67 -14.03 -16.47
C LEU A 27 9.37 -12.67 -16.38
N GLY A 28 10.64 -12.64 -16.76
CA GLY A 28 11.48 -11.44 -16.84
C GLY A 28 12.43 -11.47 -18.03
N LEU A 29 13.43 -10.58 -18.00
CA LEU A 29 14.47 -10.46 -19.01
C LEU A 29 15.84 -10.65 -18.41
N LYS A 30 16.76 -11.19 -19.20
CA LYS A 30 18.19 -11.22 -18.90
C LYS A 30 18.98 -10.84 -20.15
N VAL A 31 20.25 -10.50 -19.95
CA VAL A 31 21.21 -10.28 -21.02
C VAL A 31 22.17 -11.47 -21.04
N GLU A 32 22.40 -12.00 -22.23
CA GLU A 32 23.28 -13.13 -22.50
C GLU A 32 24.37 -12.66 -23.47
N GLU A 33 25.61 -13.05 -23.18
CA GLU A 33 26.72 -12.87 -24.08
C GLU A 33 26.89 -14.14 -24.92
N MET A 34 26.72 -14.00 -26.22
CA MET A 34 26.78 -15.07 -27.21
C MET A 34 28.07 -14.94 -28.01
N CYS A 35 29.00 -15.86 -27.84
CA CYS A 35 30.28 -15.89 -28.56
C CYS A 35 30.40 -17.16 -29.40
N GLU A 36 31.14 -17.08 -30.49
CA GLU A 36 31.63 -18.23 -31.22
C GLU A 36 32.83 -18.82 -30.49
N VAL A 37 32.79 -20.13 -30.23
CA VAL A 37 33.86 -20.84 -29.54
C VAL A 37 34.48 -21.85 -30.50
N THR A 38 35.78 -21.72 -30.69
CA THR A 38 36.56 -22.63 -31.52
C THR A 38 36.88 -23.93 -30.75
N PRO A 39 37.32 -24.99 -31.45
CA PRO A 39 37.79 -26.23 -30.80
C PRO A 39 38.96 -26.02 -29.82
N ALA A 40 39.71 -24.92 -29.97
CA ALA A 40 40.79 -24.52 -29.07
C ALA A 40 40.30 -23.76 -27.82
N GLY A 41 38.98 -23.50 -27.70
CA GLY A 41 38.38 -22.77 -26.59
C GLY A 41 38.47 -21.25 -26.69
N GLU A 42 38.98 -20.71 -27.80
CA GLU A 42 39.03 -19.27 -28.04
C GLU A 42 37.63 -18.73 -28.34
N ARG A 43 37.30 -17.58 -27.75
CA ARG A 43 36.04 -16.86 -27.96
C ARG A 43 36.23 -15.79 -29.02
N ARG A 44 35.37 -15.79 -30.04
CA ARG A 44 35.34 -14.81 -31.13
C ARG A 44 33.91 -14.32 -31.34
N ASP A 45 33.76 -13.17 -32.00
CA ASP A 45 32.47 -12.62 -32.44
C ASP A 45 31.37 -12.61 -31.36
N CYS A 46 31.75 -12.12 -30.18
CA CYS A 46 30.87 -11.98 -29.03
C CYS A 46 29.82 -10.88 -29.25
N SER A 47 28.57 -11.18 -28.91
CA SER A 47 27.45 -10.26 -29.04
C SER A 47 26.53 -10.35 -27.83
N LEU A 48 26.03 -9.21 -27.37
CA LEU A 48 25.05 -9.17 -26.28
C LEU A 48 23.64 -9.32 -26.84
N GLN A 49 22.90 -10.28 -26.29
CA GLN A 49 21.53 -10.59 -26.67
C GLN A 49 20.63 -10.53 -25.45
N ARG A 50 19.48 -9.86 -25.56
CA ARG A 50 18.43 -9.98 -24.55
C ARG A 50 17.65 -11.27 -24.78
N SER A 51 17.25 -11.94 -23.71
CA SER A 51 16.40 -13.12 -23.76
C SER A 51 15.42 -13.15 -22.59
N LEU A 52 14.34 -13.92 -22.76
CA LEU A 52 13.35 -14.16 -21.72
C LEU A 52 13.92 -15.13 -20.68
N CYS A 53 13.63 -14.87 -19.41
CA CYS A 53 13.94 -15.79 -18.31
C CYS A 53 12.68 -16.06 -17.51
N LEU A 54 12.49 -17.34 -17.14
CA LEU A 54 11.43 -17.79 -16.25
C LEU A 54 12.07 -18.29 -14.96
N THR A 55 11.66 -17.71 -13.84
CA THR A 55 12.07 -18.16 -12.50
C THR A 55 10.97 -19.07 -11.94
N THR A 56 10.43 -18.80 -10.75
CA THR A 56 9.28 -19.52 -10.20
C THR A 56 7.98 -18.90 -10.71
N TRP A 57 7.05 -19.70 -11.24
CA TRP A 57 5.77 -19.16 -11.70
C TRP A 57 4.92 -18.58 -10.56
N SER A 58 5.10 -19.02 -9.31
CA SER A 58 4.41 -18.50 -8.13
C SER A 58 5.17 -17.30 -7.53
N CYS A 59 4.54 -16.13 -7.56
CA CYS A 59 5.07 -14.87 -7.02
C CYS A 59 4.60 -14.53 -5.61
N GLY A 60 3.65 -15.29 -5.05
CA GLY A 60 3.09 -15.02 -3.73
C GLY A 60 2.24 -13.75 -3.65
N LEU A 61 2.08 -13.25 -2.44
CA LEU A 61 1.23 -12.09 -2.10
C LEU A 61 2.04 -10.81 -2.01
N ARG A 62 1.60 -9.79 -2.73
CA ARG A 62 2.10 -8.42 -2.66
C ARG A 62 1.06 -7.51 -2.03
N HIS A 63 1.39 -6.87 -0.92
CA HIS A 63 0.52 -5.88 -0.30
C HIS A 63 0.58 -4.55 -1.05
N VAL A 64 -0.59 -3.94 -1.26
CA VAL A 64 -0.76 -2.63 -1.87
C VAL A 64 -1.73 -1.84 -1.00
N SER A 65 -1.41 -0.59 -0.70
CA SER A 65 -2.28 0.30 0.05
C SER A 65 -2.47 1.61 -0.70
N VAL A 66 -3.71 2.08 -0.79
CA VAL A 66 -4.06 3.30 -1.51
C VAL A 66 -5.11 4.09 -0.72
N PRO A 67 -5.00 5.43 -0.62
CA PRO A 67 -6.07 6.24 -0.05
C PRO A 67 -7.35 6.15 -0.88
N ALA A 68 -8.52 6.15 -0.25
CA ALA A 68 -9.80 6.20 -0.93
C ALA A 68 -9.88 7.43 -1.86
N GLY A 69 -10.47 7.25 -3.04
CA GLY A 69 -10.59 8.29 -4.06
C GLY A 69 -9.35 8.43 -4.96
N ARG A 70 -8.22 7.78 -4.66
CA ARG A 70 -7.01 7.84 -5.50
C ARG A 70 -7.01 6.75 -6.57
N PRO A 71 -6.44 7.01 -7.75
CA PRO A 71 -6.29 5.98 -8.77
C PRO A 71 -5.18 4.98 -8.40
N LEU A 72 -5.36 3.73 -8.78
CA LEU A 72 -4.39 2.65 -8.59
C LEU A 72 -4.33 1.76 -9.84
N ARG A 73 -3.14 1.26 -10.17
CA ARG A 73 -2.94 0.28 -11.24
C ARG A 73 -2.16 -0.93 -10.74
N LEU A 74 -2.79 -2.10 -10.78
CA LEU A 74 -2.16 -3.40 -10.52
C LEU A 74 -1.71 -4.00 -11.85
N SER A 75 -0.44 -4.42 -11.96
CA SER A 75 0.13 -4.95 -13.21
C SER A 75 0.68 -6.35 -13.03
N CYS A 76 0.22 -7.31 -13.83
CA CYS A 76 0.66 -8.71 -13.76
C CYS A 76 2.08 -8.88 -14.30
N LEU A 77 2.39 -8.20 -15.40
CA LEU A 77 3.68 -8.24 -16.07
C LEU A 77 4.33 -6.85 -16.11
N MET A 78 5.67 -6.85 -16.15
CA MET A 78 6.43 -5.62 -16.40
C MET A 78 6.26 -5.19 -17.85
N LYS A 79 6.20 -3.88 -18.09
CA LYS A 79 6.07 -3.31 -19.44
C LYS A 79 7.20 -3.76 -20.38
N SER A 80 8.40 -3.93 -19.86
CA SER A 80 9.58 -4.40 -20.61
C SER A 80 9.37 -5.79 -21.23
N VAL A 81 8.54 -6.64 -20.61
CA VAL A 81 8.25 -8.00 -21.10
C VAL A 81 7.08 -8.01 -22.09
N LEU A 82 6.12 -7.09 -21.95
CA LEU A 82 4.89 -7.06 -22.77
C LEU A 82 5.15 -6.87 -24.28
N GLY A 83 6.30 -6.31 -24.65
CA GLY A 83 6.70 -6.11 -26.06
C GLY A 83 7.92 -6.94 -26.48
N PHE A 84 8.33 -7.93 -25.66
CA PHE A 84 9.56 -8.68 -25.89
C PHE A 84 9.26 -10.16 -26.20
N GLY A 85 9.75 -10.62 -27.36
CA GLY A 85 9.59 -12.00 -27.83
C GLY A 85 8.44 -12.18 -28.83
N LYS A 86 8.26 -13.41 -29.30
CA LYS A 86 7.21 -13.79 -30.26
C LYS A 86 5.92 -14.31 -29.60
N HIS A 87 5.94 -14.55 -28.29
CA HIS A 87 4.84 -15.17 -27.56
C HIS A 87 3.71 -14.18 -27.29
N THR A 88 2.47 -14.65 -27.42
CA THR A 88 1.29 -13.91 -26.98
C THR A 88 0.86 -14.40 -25.59
N TYR A 89 0.48 -13.47 -24.71
CA TYR A 89 0.10 -13.80 -23.33
C TYR A 89 -1.41 -13.66 -23.10
N GLY A 90 -1.96 -14.58 -22.32
CA GLY A 90 -3.31 -14.55 -21.78
C GLY A 90 -3.29 -14.13 -20.31
N TYR A 91 -4.29 -13.37 -19.90
CA TYR A 91 -4.42 -12.86 -18.53
C TYR A 91 -5.76 -13.30 -17.96
N THR A 92 -5.74 -13.86 -16.76
CA THR A 92 -6.95 -14.20 -16.02
C THR A 92 -6.90 -13.54 -14.65
N TRP A 93 -7.90 -12.71 -14.37
CA TRP A 93 -8.06 -12.06 -13.09
C TRP A 93 -9.12 -12.76 -12.25
N ARG A 94 -8.85 -12.85 -10.95
CA ARG A 94 -9.83 -13.26 -9.95
C ARG A 94 -9.76 -12.34 -8.74
N TRP A 95 -10.85 -12.26 -8.00
CA TRP A 95 -10.99 -11.34 -6.87
C TRP A 95 -11.62 -12.03 -5.67
N ALA A 96 -11.03 -11.81 -4.49
CA ALA A 96 -11.56 -12.18 -3.20
C ALA A 96 -11.92 -10.88 -2.44
N PRO A 97 -13.19 -10.44 -2.47
CA PRO A 97 -13.61 -9.16 -1.88
C PRO A 97 -13.38 -9.13 -0.37
N GLY A 98 -12.82 -8.04 0.15
CA GLY A 98 -12.61 -7.78 1.58
C GLY A 98 -11.60 -8.68 2.29
N LEU A 99 -11.03 -9.69 1.61
CA LEU A 99 -10.15 -10.69 2.22
C LEU A 99 -8.71 -10.56 1.69
N ILE A 100 -7.74 -10.63 2.60
CA ILE A 100 -6.33 -10.81 2.27
C ILE A 100 -6.01 -12.31 2.36
N THR A 101 -5.90 -12.98 1.21
CA THR A 101 -5.76 -14.44 1.18
C THR A 101 -5.04 -14.94 -0.06
N THR A 102 -4.40 -16.10 0.05
CA THR A 102 -3.88 -16.87 -1.09
C THR A 102 -4.63 -18.18 -1.29
N ASN A 103 -5.74 -18.39 -0.57
CA ASN A 103 -6.59 -19.57 -0.75
C ASN A 103 -7.42 -19.43 -2.02
N ASP A 104 -7.05 -20.19 -3.05
CA ASP A 104 -7.63 -20.15 -4.39
C ASP A 104 -9.15 -20.43 -4.44
N LEU A 105 -9.73 -21.06 -3.41
CA LEU A 105 -11.17 -21.35 -3.33
C LEU A 105 -12.03 -20.12 -3.05
N LEU A 106 -11.45 -19.06 -2.49
CA LEU A 106 -12.17 -17.84 -2.11
C LEU A 106 -12.27 -16.82 -3.25
N PHE A 107 -11.69 -17.13 -4.41
CA PHE A 107 -11.55 -16.22 -5.54
C PHE A 107 -12.67 -16.42 -6.56
N GLN A 108 -13.38 -15.33 -6.87
CA GLN A 108 -14.39 -15.27 -7.92
C GLN A 108 -13.77 -14.76 -9.23
N PRO A 109 -14.25 -15.17 -10.41
CA PRO A 109 -13.81 -14.61 -11.69
C PRO A 109 -13.95 -13.08 -11.71
N PHE A 110 -12.92 -12.38 -12.18
CA PHE A 110 -12.96 -10.93 -12.34
C PHE A 110 -12.80 -10.61 -13.83
N GLY A 111 -13.79 -9.91 -14.40
CA GLY A 111 -13.92 -9.66 -15.83
C GLY A 111 -12.88 -8.67 -16.38
N ASN A 112 -11.61 -9.07 -16.41
CA ASN A 112 -10.54 -8.31 -17.02
C ASN A 112 -9.60 -9.25 -17.79
N ALA A 113 -9.38 -8.98 -19.07
CA ALA A 113 -8.45 -9.73 -19.92
C ALA A 113 -7.14 -8.95 -20.19
N GLN A 114 -6.96 -7.80 -19.55
CA GLN A 114 -5.81 -6.93 -19.75
C GLN A 114 -4.63 -7.32 -18.83
N PRO A 115 -3.38 -6.99 -19.21
CA PRO A 115 -2.19 -7.22 -18.36
C PRO A 115 -2.19 -6.41 -17.06
N ALA A 116 -3.07 -5.43 -16.95
CA ALA A 116 -3.20 -4.57 -15.79
C ALA A 116 -4.68 -4.34 -15.45
N LEU A 117 -4.94 -4.14 -14.16
CA LEU A 117 -6.22 -3.71 -13.61
C LEU A 117 -6.04 -2.28 -13.09
N SER A 118 -6.92 -1.37 -13.53
CA SER A 118 -6.92 0.02 -13.08
C SER A 118 -8.20 0.28 -12.27
N LEU A 119 -8.04 0.85 -11.08
CA LEU A 119 -9.10 1.34 -10.23
C LEU A 119 -9.00 2.86 -10.19
N ALA A 120 -10.00 3.57 -10.69
CA ALA A 120 -9.97 5.02 -10.81
C ALA A 120 -11.39 5.59 -10.70
N PRO A 121 -11.84 6.00 -9.50
CA PRO A 121 -11.12 5.99 -8.22
C PRO A 121 -11.10 4.61 -7.54
N ALA A 122 -10.14 4.37 -6.65
CA ALA A 122 -10.20 3.24 -5.72
C ALA A 122 -11.11 3.55 -4.53
N THR A 123 -12.00 2.63 -4.19
CA THR A 123 -13.01 2.74 -3.14
C THR A 123 -12.84 1.61 -2.11
N GLU A 124 -13.43 1.75 -0.93
CA GLU A 124 -13.36 0.70 0.10
C GLU A 124 -13.89 -0.66 -0.38
N ALA A 125 -14.88 -0.65 -1.28
CA ALA A 125 -15.43 -1.85 -1.89
C ALA A 125 -14.42 -2.60 -2.76
N ASP A 126 -13.38 -1.92 -3.27
CA ASP A 126 -12.30 -2.55 -4.03
C ASP A 126 -11.27 -3.27 -3.14
N ALA A 127 -11.36 -3.10 -1.81
CA ALA A 127 -10.46 -3.79 -0.89
C ALA A 127 -10.61 -5.31 -1.00
N GLY A 128 -9.51 -6.04 -0.83
CA GLY A 128 -9.49 -7.50 -0.95
C GLY A 128 -8.23 -7.99 -1.67
N THR A 129 -8.28 -9.21 -2.20
CA THR A 129 -7.16 -9.79 -2.94
C THR A 129 -7.49 -9.96 -4.41
N TYR A 130 -6.63 -9.45 -5.28
CA TYR A 130 -6.69 -9.70 -6.72
C TYR A 130 -5.63 -10.72 -7.11
N ARG A 131 -6.04 -11.84 -7.70
CA ARG A 131 -5.13 -12.81 -8.30
C ARG A 131 -5.02 -12.55 -9.79
N CYS A 132 -3.80 -12.50 -10.31
CA CYS A 132 -3.55 -12.50 -11.74
C CYS A 132 -2.71 -13.70 -12.15
N ASP A 133 -3.25 -14.47 -13.09
CA ASP A 133 -2.57 -15.56 -13.78
C ASP A 133 -2.19 -15.12 -15.18
N VAL A 134 -0.93 -15.38 -15.55
CA VAL A 134 -0.36 -15.09 -16.87
C VAL A 134 0.01 -16.41 -17.52
N GLN A 135 -0.56 -16.66 -18.70
CA GLN A 135 -0.33 -17.88 -19.46
C GLN A 135 0.20 -17.54 -20.86
N VAL A 136 1.05 -18.41 -21.40
CA VAL A 136 1.41 -18.37 -22.82
C VAL A 136 0.20 -18.87 -23.61
N ARG A 137 -0.33 -18.09 -24.56
CA ARG A 137 -1.60 -18.43 -25.24
C ARG A 137 -1.49 -19.70 -26.07
N GLU A 138 -0.36 -19.95 -26.70
CA GLU A 138 -0.18 -21.08 -27.61
C GLU A 138 -0.11 -22.41 -26.86
N THR A 139 0.37 -22.41 -25.61
CA THR A 139 0.62 -23.63 -24.82
C THR A 139 -0.21 -23.71 -23.54
N PHE A 140 -0.93 -22.65 -23.20
CA PHE A 140 -1.64 -22.45 -21.93
C PHE A 140 -0.76 -22.60 -20.68
N ARG A 141 0.57 -22.60 -20.83
CA ARG A 141 1.51 -22.76 -19.73
C ARG A 141 1.48 -21.52 -18.84
N LEU A 142 1.24 -21.74 -17.54
CA LEU A 142 1.31 -20.69 -16.52
C LEU A 142 2.77 -20.24 -16.33
N VAL A 143 3.03 -18.97 -16.59
CA VAL A 143 4.36 -18.35 -16.46
C VAL A 143 4.44 -17.39 -15.29
N LYS A 144 3.30 -16.94 -14.76
CA LYS A 144 3.24 -16.10 -13.56
C LYS A 144 1.88 -16.19 -12.88
N ARG A 145 1.88 -16.33 -11.56
CA ARG A 145 0.73 -16.14 -10.67
C ARG A 145 1.14 -15.20 -9.56
N ILE A 146 0.42 -14.10 -9.39
CA ILE A 146 0.66 -13.12 -8.34
C ILE A 146 -0.66 -12.73 -7.67
N TYR A 147 -0.61 -12.53 -6.36
CA TYR A 147 -1.73 -12.03 -5.57
C TYR A 147 -1.43 -10.59 -5.13
N PHE A 148 -2.39 -9.70 -5.26
CA PHE A 148 -2.31 -8.32 -4.79
C PHE A 148 -3.31 -8.14 -3.64
N GLY A 149 -2.82 -8.03 -2.41
CA GLY A 149 -3.64 -7.71 -1.25
C GLY A 149 -3.84 -6.19 -1.18
N LEU A 150 -4.97 -5.72 -1.69
CA LEU A 150 -5.33 -4.30 -1.75
C LEU A 150 -6.03 -3.87 -0.46
N LYS A 151 -5.45 -2.88 0.22
CA LYS A 151 -6.06 -2.13 1.30
C LYS A 151 -6.40 -0.73 0.80
N VAL A 152 -7.67 -0.35 0.89
CA VAL A 152 -8.09 1.03 0.62
C VAL A 152 -8.25 1.74 1.95
N ILE A 153 -7.47 2.80 2.15
CA ILE A 153 -7.44 3.56 3.40
C ILE A 153 -8.43 4.72 3.25
N PRO A 154 -9.59 4.70 3.92
CA PRO A 154 -10.49 5.82 3.87
C PRO A 154 -9.87 7.07 4.49
N SER A 155 -10.28 8.22 3.96
CA SER A 155 -9.71 9.51 4.31
C SER A 155 -9.99 9.94 5.75
N ASN A 156 -10.95 9.29 6.42
CA ASN A 156 -11.42 9.61 7.77
C ASN A 156 -10.90 8.66 8.87
N LEU A 157 -10.03 7.69 8.57
CA LEU A 157 -9.72 6.61 9.53
C LEU A 157 -8.69 6.95 10.62
N VAL A 158 -8.19 8.19 10.68
CA VAL A 158 -7.04 8.51 11.54
C VAL A 158 -7.16 9.96 12.02
N ASP A 159 -8.04 10.23 13.00
CA ASP A 159 -7.96 11.45 13.82
C ASP A 159 -6.91 11.23 14.92
N LEU A 160 -5.63 11.23 14.55
CA LEU A 160 -4.48 11.19 15.48
C LEU A 160 -4.32 12.51 16.24
N ASN A 161 -5.41 13.20 16.52
CA ASN A 161 -5.36 14.31 17.44
C ASN A 161 -5.28 13.72 18.86
N PHE A 162 -4.05 13.50 19.30
CA PHE A 162 -3.76 13.02 20.65
C PHE A 162 -4.48 13.87 21.70
N GLN A 163 -4.60 15.19 21.49
CA GLN A 163 -5.36 16.05 22.41
C GLN A 163 -6.83 15.69 22.48
N LYS A 164 -7.48 15.24 21.40
CA LYS A 164 -8.87 14.76 21.47
C LYS A 164 -8.99 13.49 22.30
N SER A 165 -7.98 12.62 22.27
CA SER A 165 -7.92 11.37 23.04
C SER A 165 -7.50 11.54 24.50
N LEU A 166 -6.93 12.69 24.87
CA LEU A 166 -6.56 12.97 26.27
C LEU A 166 -7.80 13.12 27.16
N THR A 167 -7.74 12.52 28.36
CA THR A 167 -8.70 12.81 29.42
C THR A 167 -8.57 14.26 29.89
N TRP A 168 -9.59 14.78 30.58
CA TRP A 168 -9.61 16.18 31.03
C TRP A 168 -8.37 16.52 31.88
N GLU A 169 -7.98 15.60 32.78
CA GLU A 169 -6.79 15.73 33.63
C GLU A 169 -5.50 15.84 32.80
N GLN A 170 -5.37 15.00 31.77
CA GLN A 170 -4.20 14.99 30.90
C GLN A 170 -4.13 16.26 30.03
N LYS A 171 -5.28 16.79 29.60
CA LYS A 171 -5.36 18.10 28.94
C LYS A 171 -4.91 19.21 29.86
N LEU A 172 -5.32 19.19 31.13
CA LEU A 172 -4.91 20.20 32.11
C LEU A 172 -3.38 20.18 32.33
N VAL A 173 -2.81 19.00 32.52
CA VAL A 173 -1.35 18.83 32.69
C VAL A 173 -0.56 19.27 31.45
N ALA A 174 -1.06 18.97 30.24
CA ALA A 174 -0.42 19.41 29.00
C ALA A 174 -0.43 20.94 28.86
N ASN A 175 -1.58 21.59 29.11
CA ASN A 175 -1.70 23.05 29.04
C ASN A 175 -0.89 23.77 30.13
N LEU A 176 -0.80 23.21 31.33
CA LEU A 176 0.03 23.75 32.42
C LEU A 176 1.53 23.68 32.08
N LYS A 177 1.97 22.60 31.41
CA LYS A 177 3.36 22.49 30.92
C LYS A 177 3.68 23.49 29.80
N GLU A 178 2.73 23.72 28.90
CA GLU A 178 2.90 24.63 27.77
C GLU A 178 2.90 26.10 28.23
N GLY A 179 2.10 26.44 29.25
CA GLY A 179 2.12 27.73 29.93
C GLY A 179 3.37 28.00 30.78
N SER A 180 4.14 26.97 31.14
CA SER A 180 5.40 27.14 31.90
C SER A 180 6.62 27.37 30.99
N ALA A 181 6.52 27.12 29.69
CA ALA A 181 7.61 27.33 28.71
C ALA A 181 7.44 28.61 27.87
N GLY A 182 6.26 29.24 27.89
CA GLY A 182 6.00 30.51 27.23
C GLY A 182 6.12 31.68 28.20
N ASN A 183 7.24 32.41 28.13
CA ASN A 183 7.40 33.69 28.80
C ASN A 183 6.24 34.64 28.47
N GLY A 184 5.51 35.05 29.51
CA GLY A 184 4.78 36.31 29.63
C GLY A 184 3.85 36.73 28.49
N SER A 185 2.55 36.48 28.64
CA SER A 185 1.59 37.51 28.22
C SER A 185 0.43 37.64 29.21
N ARG A 186 0.31 38.87 29.69
CA ARG A 186 -0.47 39.34 30.84
C ARG A 186 -1.95 39.56 30.47
N GLU A 187 -2.55 38.64 29.71
CA GLU A 187 -3.94 38.76 29.23
C GLU A 187 -4.87 37.66 29.76
N GLY A 188 -4.35 36.49 30.14
CA GLY A 188 -5.16 35.38 30.64
C GLY A 188 -5.65 35.55 32.09
N GLN A 189 -4.92 36.33 32.89
CA GLN A 189 -5.17 36.46 34.32
C GLN A 189 -6.41 37.32 34.63
N GLU A 190 -6.72 38.35 33.83
CA GLU A 190 -7.88 39.22 34.08
C GLU A 190 -9.24 38.56 33.81
N ARG A 191 -9.28 37.52 32.97
CA ARG A 191 -10.53 36.83 32.62
C ARG A 191 -10.95 35.81 33.66
N PHE A 192 -10.00 35.32 34.46
CA PHE A 192 -10.23 34.36 35.53
C PHE A 192 -10.90 35.03 36.74
N TRP A 193 -10.36 36.17 37.21
CA TRP A 193 -10.92 36.93 38.32
C TRP A 193 -12.31 37.51 38.04
N ARG A 194 -12.66 37.75 36.76
CA ARG A 194 -13.98 38.25 36.37
C ARG A 194 -15.08 37.19 36.46
N LYS A 195 -14.76 35.89 36.45
CA LYS A 195 -15.77 34.83 36.57
C LYS A 195 -16.14 34.52 38.02
N GLU A 196 -15.24 34.79 38.95
CA GLU A 196 -15.45 34.50 40.37
C GLU A 196 -16.43 35.51 41.01
N GLU A 197 -16.37 36.79 40.63
CA GLU A 197 -17.31 37.81 41.16
C GLU A 197 -18.76 37.65 40.67
N PHE A 198 -18.99 37.01 39.50
CA PHE A 198 -20.36 36.75 39.03
C PHE A 198 -21.06 35.64 39.82
N TYR A 199 -20.32 34.74 40.46
CA TYR A 199 -20.89 33.62 41.22
C TYR A 199 -21.36 34.04 42.62
N GLU A 200 -20.69 35.01 43.25
CA GLU A 200 -21.11 35.57 44.54
C GLU A 200 -22.30 36.54 44.40
N ALA A 201 -22.38 37.33 43.31
CA ALA A 201 -23.50 38.25 43.10
C ALA A 201 -24.84 37.53 42.82
N ALA A 202 -24.80 36.36 42.15
CA ALA A 202 -25.98 35.56 41.84
C ALA A 202 -26.60 34.88 43.08
N LEU A 203 -25.79 34.54 44.09
CA LEU A 203 -26.27 33.99 45.37
C LEU A 203 -26.84 35.08 46.30
N GLY A 204 -26.38 36.33 46.18
CA GLY A 204 -26.88 37.47 46.97
C GLY A 204 -28.31 37.90 46.60
N ILE A 205 -28.69 37.85 45.32
CA ILE A 205 -29.99 38.36 44.85
C ILE A 205 -31.12 37.34 45.08
N GLY A 206 -30.82 36.03 45.15
CA GLY A 206 -31.82 34.98 45.38
C GLY A 206 -32.33 34.88 46.82
N SER A 207 -31.54 35.32 47.82
CA SER A 207 -31.89 35.18 49.24
C SER A 207 -32.77 36.33 49.78
N GLY A 208 -32.68 37.53 49.18
CA GLY A 208 -33.46 38.70 49.60
C GLY A 208 -34.96 38.59 49.34
N LEU A 209 -35.36 37.93 48.25
CA LEU A 209 -36.78 37.78 47.88
C LEU A 209 -37.52 36.74 48.73
N VAL A 210 -36.83 35.70 49.19
CA VAL A 210 -37.44 34.65 50.05
C VAL A 210 -37.56 35.14 51.51
N GLY A 211 -36.58 35.90 52.01
CA GLY A 211 -36.63 36.48 53.35
C GLY A 211 -37.73 37.53 53.52
N GLY A 212 -37.94 38.42 52.54
CA GLY A 212 -38.96 39.47 52.61
C GLY A 212 -40.41 38.95 52.61
N VAL A 213 -40.67 37.85 51.89
CA VAL A 213 -42.00 37.22 51.86
C VAL A 213 -42.32 36.50 53.18
N LEU A 214 -41.32 35.85 53.80
CA LEU A 214 -41.51 35.16 55.09
C LEU A 214 -41.74 36.12 56.25
N VAL A 215 -41.07 37.29 56.27
CA VAL A 215 -41.28 38.31 57.33
C VAL A 215 -42.67 38.97 57.21
N SER A 216 -43.17 39.15 55.99
CA SER A 216 -44.50 39.74 55.76
C SER A 216 -45.66 38.82 56.18
N LEU A 217 -45.45 37.50 56.15
CA LEU A 217 -46.44 36.51 56.60
C LEU A 217 -46.49 36.35 58.13
N VAL A 218 -45.39 36.64 58.84
CA VAL A 218 -45.31 36.54 60.31
C VAL A 218 -45.84 37.80 61.01
N LEU A 219 -45.84 38.96 60.35
CA LEU A 219 -46.33 40.23 60.90
C LEU A 219 -47.83 40.49 60.67
N CYS A 220 -48.55 39.55 60.03
CA CYS A 220 -50.00 39.63 59.78
C CYS A 220 -50.84 38.75 60.73
N CYS A 221 -50.36 38.51 61.96
CA CYS A 221 -51.14 38.06 63.11
C CYS A 221 -51.14 39.13 64.19
#